data_AF-A0A2V5I1K9-F1
#
_entry.id   AF-A0A2V5I1K9-F1
#
_cell.length_a   1.000
_cell.length_b   1.000
_cell.length_c   1.000
_cell.angle_alpha   90.00
_cell.angle_beta   90.00
_cell.angle_gamma   90.00
#
_symmetry.space_group_name_H-M   'P 1'
#
loop_
_entity.id
_entity.type
_entity.pdbx_description
1 polymer ?
#
loop_
_entity_poly.entity_id
_entity_poly.type
_entity_poly.pdbx_seq_one_letter_code
_entity_poly.pdbx_strand_id
1 'polypeptide(L)' 'LDHCLDYLRQVVQCQSDLTPLTFFWSDQVNATLPNFGDTHTCRDFKAIHEWSMQRRAVHPGEHGHQE' A
#
# COMPACT_ATOMS: atom_id res chain seq x y z
N LEU A 1 -21.64 7.24 9.72
CA LEU A 1 -20.51 6.29 9.72
C LEU A 1 -19.78 6.30 8.38
N ASP A 2 -20.47 6.61 7.26
CA ASP A 2 -19.87 6.67 5.92
C ASP A 2 -18.79 7.74 5.72
N HIS A 3 -18.89 8.89 6.39
CA HIS A 3 -17.93 9.98 6.17
C HIS A 3 -16.51 9.67 6.69
N CYS A 4 -16.35 8.99 7.83
CA CYS A 4 -15.03 8.69 8.39
C CYS A 4 -14.23 7.76 7.48
N LEU A 5 -14.90 6.73 6.96
CA LEU A 5 -14.29 5.79 6.02
C LEU A 5 -13.92 6.48 4.72
N ASP A 6 -14.74 7.43 4.25
CA ASP A 6 -14.40 8.22 3.06
C ASP A 6 -13.20 9.13 3.26
N TYR A 7 -13.03 9.73 4.44
CA TYR A 7 -11.82 10.50 4.75
C TYR A 7 -10.58 9.62 4.80
N LEU A 8 -10.65 8.46 5.45
CA LEU A 8 -9.54 7.50 5.48
C LEU A 8 -9.18 7.02 4.07
N ARG A 9 -10.17 6.66 3.27
CA ARG A 9 -10.00 6.26 1.88
C ARG A 9 -9.33 7.38 1.07
N GLN A 10 -9.76 8.63 1.22
CA GLN A 10 -9.15 9.78 0.55
C GLN A 10 -7.68 9.98 0.96
N VAL A 11 -7.36 9.94 2.24
CA VAL A 11 -5.97 10.08 2.73
C VAL A 11 -5.07 8.97 2.19
N VAL A 12 -5.54 7.72 2.20
CA VAL A 12 -4.77 6.57 1.66
C VAL A 12 -4.51 6.74 0.16
N GLN A 13 -5.52 7.14 -0.62
CA GLN A 13 -5.34 7.40 -2.05
C GLN A 13 -4.45 8.62 -2.32
N CYS A 14 -4.55 9.69 -1.53
CA CYS A 14 -3.72 10.87 -1.71
C CYS A 14 -2.24 10.58 -1.48
N GLN A 15 -1.92 9.74 -0.49
CA GLN A 15 -0.54 9.34 -0.23
C GLN A 15 -0.05 8.29 -1.23
N SER A 16 -0.89 7.27 -1.51
CA SER A 16 -0.57 6.14 -2.41
C SER A 16 0.85 5.62 -2.23
N ASP A 17 1.25 5.39 -0.98
CA ASP A 17 2.62 5.06 -0.67
C ASP A 17 3.00 3.66 -1.18
N LEU A 18 4.02 3.62 -2.03
CA LEU A 18 4.63 2.41 -2.56
C LEU A 18 6.10 2.27 -2.14
N THR A 19 6.54 3.07 -1.17
CA THR A 19 7.92 3.02 -0.66
C THR A 19 8.14 1.66 -0.02
N PRO A 20 9.11 0.86 -0.51
CA PRO A 20 9.42 -0.43 0.12
C PRO A 20 9.83 -0.20 1.57
N LEU A 21 9.18 -0.91 2.51
CA LEU A 21 9.60 -0.88 3.90
C LEU A 21 10.94 -1.61 4.03
N THR A 22 12.01 -0.84 4.23
CA THR A 22 13.33 -1.41 4.47
C THR A 22 13.51 -1.81 5.92
N PHE A 23 14.51 -2.64 6.19
CA PHE A 23 14.80 -3.16 7.52
C PHE A 23 16.29 -3.00 7.84
N PHE A 24 16.59 -2.74 9.11
CA PHE A 24 17.96 -2.68 9.62
C PHE A 24 18.10 -3.51 10.90
N TRP A 25 19.32 -3.97 11.17
CA TRP A 25 19.64 -4.64 12.43
C TRP A 25 19.91 -3.60 13.51
N SER A 26 19.27 -3.74 14.68
CA SER A 26 19.49 -2.89 15.85
C SER A 26 20.18 -3.65 16.96
N ASP A 27 21.42 -3.27 17.28
CA ASP A 27 22.19 -3.86 18.39
C ASP A 27 21.57 -3.54 19.76
N GLN A 28 20.87 -2.41 19.89
CA GLN A 28 20.27 -1.98 21.16
C GLN A 28 19.15 -2.92 21.62
N VAL A 29 18.39 -3.48 20.69
CA VAL A 29 17.28 -4.40 20.97
C VAL A 29 17.53 -5.81 20.44
N ASN A 30 18.73 -6.07 19.90
CA ASN A 30 19.18 -7.35 19.35
C ASN A 30 18.16 -7.97 18.37
N ALA A 31 17.63 -7.14 17.47
CA ALA A 31 16.58 -7.53 16.52
C ALA A 31 16.61 -6.68 15.25
N THR A 32 16.01 -7.22 14.19
CA THR A 32 15.72 -6.48 12.95
C THR A 32 14.52 -5.56 13.17
N LEU A 33 14.68 -4.27 12.90
CA LEU A 33 13.63 -3.27 13.00
C LEU A 33 13.27 -2.70 11.61
N PRO A 34 11.99 -2.33 11.40
CA PRO A 34 11.59 -1.57 10.23
C PRO A 34 12.23 -0.17 10.22
N ASN A 35 12.68 0.27 9.07
CA ASN A 35 13.14 1.63 8.83
C ASN A 35 11.96 2.49 8.33
N PHE A 36 11.45 3.37 9.20
CA PHE A 36 10.37 4.30 8.86
C PHE A 36 10.85 5.66 8.36
N GLY A 37 12.17 5.86 8.24
CA GLY A 37 12.78 7.12 7.80
C GLY A 37 12.95 7.24 6.28
N ASP A 38 12.47 6.27 5.51
CA ASP A 38 12.60 6.26 4.06
C ASP A 38 11.81 7.43 3.43
N THR A 39 12.38 8.01 2.37
CA THR A 39 11.78 9.19 1.72
C THR A 39 10.56 8.78 0.90
N HIS A 40 9.39 9.22 1.34
CA HIS A 40 8.14 9.04 0.61
C HIS A 40 8.06 9.97 -0.60
N THR A 41 7.41 9.52 -1.67
CA THR A 41 7.17 10.33 -2.88
C THR A 41 5.70 10.26 -3.25
N CYS A 42 5.05 11.42 -3.45
CA CYS A 42 3.68 11.47 -3.94
C CYS A 42 3.59 10.83 -5.34
N ARG A 43 2.57 10.00 -5.58
CA ARG A 43 2.36 9.28 -6.84
C ARG A 43 0.94 9.48 -7.36
N ASP A 44 0.76 9.26 -8.65
CA ASP A 44 -0.57 9.23 -9.27
C ASP A 44 -1.31 7.95 -8.83
N PHE A 45 -2.32 8.11 -7.98
CA PHE A 45 -3.16 7.00 -7.51
C PHE A 45 -3.80 6.21 -8.65
N LYS A 46 -4.25 6.89 -9.72
CA LYS A 46 -4.94 6.24 -10.83
C LYS A 46 -4.01 5.26 -11.54
N ALA A 47 -2.79 5.69 -11.82
CA ALA A 47 -1.78 4.83 -12.46
C ALA A 47 -1.44 3.60 -11.59
N ILE A 48 -1.35 3.78 -10.27
CA ILE A 48 -1.10 2.69 -9.32
C ILE A 48 -2.26 1.70 -9.29
N HIS A 49 -3.50 2.22 -9.22
CA HIS A 49 -4.70 1.40 -9.18
C HIS A 49 -4.84 0.56 -10.46
N GLU A 50 -4.65 1.17 -11.64
CA GLU A 50 -4.68 0.47 -12.93
C GLU A 50 -3.60 -0.63 -13.02
N TRP A 51 -2.37 -0.31 -12.60
CA TRP A 51 -1.28 -1.28 -12.56
C TRP A 51 -1.58 -2.49 -11.67
N SER A 52 -2.19 -2.23 -10.50
CA SER A 52 -2.56 -3.26 -9.51
C SER A 52 -3.67 -4.17 -10.04
N MET A 53 -4.72 -3.59 -10.62
CA MET A 53 -5.84 -4.36 -11.17
C MET A 53 -5.43 -5.28 -12.31
N GLN A 54 -4.48 -4.86 -13.16
CA GLN A 54 -3.91 -5.71 -14.22
C GLN A 54 -3.10 -6.90 -13.69
N ARG A 55 -2.59 -6.81 -12.45
CA ARG A 55 -1.70 -7.81 -11.82
C ARG A 55 -2.35 -8.50 -10.64
N ARG A 56 -3.66 -8.34 -10.46
CA ARG A 56 -4.40 -8.98 -9.39
C ARG A 56 -4.23 -10.49 -9.52
N ALA A 57 -3.69 -11.11 -8.47
CA ALA A 57 -3.61 -12.56 -8.39
C ALA A 57 -5.04 -13.11 -8.41
N VAL A 58 -5.36 -13.93 -9.41
CA VAL A 58 -6.63 -14.65 -9.41
C VAL A 58 -6.49 -15.80 -8.43
N HIS A 59 -7.28 -15.79 -7.36
CA HIS A 59 -7.38 -16.95 -6.49
C HIS A 59 -8.00 -18.12 -7.27
N PRO A 60 -7.43 -19.33 -7.24
CA PRO A 60 -8.05 -20.50 -7.86
C PRO A 60 -9.39 -20.79 -7.16
N GLY A 61 -10.50 -20.31 -7.73
CA GLY A 61 -11.84 -20.41 -7.15
C GLY A 61 -12.70 -19.16 -7.29
N GLU A 62 -12.12 -18.00 -7.63
CA GLU A 62 -12.88 -16.78 -7.92
C GLU A 62 -13.24 -16.76 -9.42
N HIS A 63 -14.48 -17.15 -9.76
CA HIS A 63 -15.06 -16.80 -11.04
C HIS A 63 -15.33 -15.29 -11.04
N GLY A 64 -14.47 -14.54 -11.74
CA GLY A 64 -14.57 -13.09 -11.80
C GLY A 64 -15.94 -12.65 -12.29
N HIS A 65 -16.71 -12.00 -11.41
CA HIS A 65 -17.78 -11.12 -11.84
C HIS A 65 -17.11 -9.90 -12.46
N GLN A 66 -17.09 -9.88 -13.80
CA GLN A 66 -16.90 -8.67 -14.57
C GLN A 66 -18.20 -7.87 -14.46
N GLU A 67 -18.14 -6.72 -13.81
CA GLU A 67 -19.09 -5.62 -14.05
C GLU A 67 -18.59 -4.79 -15.23
#